data_AF-A0A969Q6U6-F1
#
_entry.id   AF-A0A969Q6U6-F1
#
_cell.length_a   1.000
_cell.length_b   1.000
_cell.length_c   1.000
_cell.angle_alpha   90.00
_cell.angle_beta   90.00
_cell.angle_gamma   90.00
#
_symmetry.space_group_name_H-M   'P 1'
#
loop_
_entity.id
_entity.type
_entity.pdbx_description
1 polymer ?
#
loop_
_entity_poly.entity_id
_entity_poly.type
_entity_poly.pdbx_seq_one_letter_code
_entity_poly.pdbx_strand_id
1 'polypeptide(L)'
;MLNIKIVSGSMIAALGAIGCYLGTISNPAAAIARAGTNPVPEAAITAQKAPAASLTISDRGIGEAKVGMTLGQLKKALGTTAQFKVESPLMVDFDAVAVSRSGKVQYRIIYAAGTKLKDTDIIEILMTDNPNYKTAKGVGPGMKLKQAEAIYGKATLSYHVDNEMRENVVFANQPSKKFLFVPQADGKQFAGVYGKGQGGFFQTNKYQANAVIKSVMVRK
;
A
#
# COMPACT_ATOMS: atom_id res chain seq x y z
N MET A 1 -33.81 -27.59 -28.99
CA MET A 1 -33.96 -26.60 -27.91
C MET A 1 -33.23 -27.11 -26.69
N LEU A 2 -32.11 -26.48 -26.32
CA LEU A 2 -31.45 -26.72 -25.03
C LEU A 2 -30.78 -25.40 -24.61
N ASN A 3 -31.39 -24.73 -23.65
CA ASN A 3 -30.90 -23.49 -23.04
C ASN A 3 -29.85 -23.85 -21.98
N ILE A 4 -28.62 -23.36 -22.12
CA ILE A 4 -27.64 -23.37 -21.04
C ILE A 4 -27.32 -21.93 -20.69
N LYS A 5 -27.87 -21.48 -19.55
CA LYS A 5 -27.50 -20.24 -18.87
C LYS A 5 -26.08 -20.40 -18.32
N ILE A 6 -25.14 -19.59 -18.78
CA ILE A 6 -23.84 -19.44 -18.13
C ILE A 6 -24.00 -18.35 -17.07
N VAL A 7 -24.03 -18.77 -15.81
CA VAL A 7 -23.96 -17.90 -14.64
C VAL A 7 -22.49 -17.53 -14.44
N SER A 8 -22.20 -16.23 -14.44
CA SER A 8 -20.87 -15.69 -14.14
C SER A 8 -20.51 -15.99 -12.68
N GLY A 9 -19.58 -16.91 -12.48
CA GLY A 9 -18.97 -17.19 -11.18
C GLY A 9 -17.67 -16.39 -11.01
N SER A 10 -17.64 -15.60 -9.95
CA SER A 10 -16.49 -14.84 -9.46
C SER A 10 -15.23 -15.70 -9.30
N MET A 11 -14.09 -15.23 -9.81
CA MET A 11 -12.77 -15.69 -9.38
C MET A 11 -12.12 -14.61 -8.52
N ILE A 12 -12.26 -14.74 -7.21
CA ILE A 12 -11.36 -14.15 -6.22
C ILE A 12 -10.82 -15.33 -5.42
N ALA A 13 -9.52 -15.61 -5.52
CA ALA A 13 -8.69 -16.13 -4.43
C ALA A 13 -7.26 -16.37 -4.92
N ALA A 14 -6.30 -15.67 -4.30
CA ALA A 14 -5.10 -16.29 -3.71
C ALA A 14 -4.20 -15.18 -3.16
N LEU A 15 -4.12 -15.06 -1.83
CA LEU A 15 -2.95 -14.56 -1.08
C LEU A 15 -3.24 -14.71 0.43
N GLY A 16 -3.29 -15.96 0.88
CA GLY A 16 -2.73 -16.34 2.18
C GLY A 16 -1.29 -16.79 1.94
N ALA A 17 -0.35 -16.83 2.88
CA ALA A 17 -0.37 -16.70 4.33
C ALA A 17 1.11 -16.76 4.75
N ILE A 18 1.60 -15.94 5.69
CA ILE A 18 2.70 -16.34 6.59
C ILE A 18 2.44 -15.71 7.96
N GLY A 19 2.20 -16.58 8.94
CA GLY A 19 1.98 -16.26 10.34
C GLY A 19 3.26 -16.41 11.18
N CYS A 20 3.27 -15.61 12.25
CA CYS A 20 3.69 -15.90 13.62
C CYS A 20 4.86 -16.86 13.86
N TYR A 21 5.97 -16.31 14.35
CA TYR A 21 6.78 -16.93 15.40
C TYR A 21 7.23 -15.85 16.40
N LEU A 22 6.69 -15.88 17.62
CA LEU A 22 7.22 -15.16 18.79
C LEU A 22 7.74 -16.21 19.76
N GLY A 23 9.06 -16.29 19.89
CA GLY A 23 9.75 -17.03 20.94
C GLY A 23 10.11 -16.08 22.07
N THR A 24 9.61 -16.38 23.27
CA THR A 24 9.96 -15.75 24.54
C THR A 24 11.36 -16.17 24.97
N ILE A 25 12.19 -15.23 25.41
CA ILE A 25 13.34 -15.53 26.27
C ILE A 25 13.53 -14.47 27.34
N SER A 26 13.74 -14.98 28.54
CA SER A 26 13.78 -14.33 29.84
C SER A 26 14.98 -13.38 30.03
N ASN A 27 14.77 -12.37 30.86
CA ASN A 27 15.77 -11.43 31.32
C ASN A 27 16.53 -12.00 32.53
N PRO A 28 17.86 -11.78 32.63
CA PRO A 28 18.45 -11.49 33.92
C PRO A 28 19.20 -10.14 33.89
N ALA A 29 18.90 -9.32 34.90
CA ALA A 29 19.63 -8.11 35.19
C ALA A 29 21.00 -8.45 35.82
N ALA A 30 22.06 -7.79 35.34
CA ALA A 30 23.04 -7.05 36.16
C ALA A 30 24.31 -6.74 35.34
N ALA A 31 24.73 -5.48 35.38
CA ALA A 31 26.08 -5.01 35.72
C ALA A 31 26.42 -3.73 34.94
N ILE A 32 26.65 -2.68 35.72
CA ILE A 32 27.04 -1.34 35.29
C ILE A 32 28.51 -1.36 34.87
N ALA A 33 28.81 -0.93 33.64
CA ALA A 33 30.14 -0.48 33.25
C ALA A 33 30.01 0.88 32.55
N ARG A 34 30.55 1.92 33.19
CA ARG A 34 30.71 3.26 32.62
C ARG A 34 31.84 3.23 31.60
N ALA A 35 31.53 3.45 30.33
CA ALA A 35 32.50 3.84 29.31
C ALA A 35 31.83 4.87 28.40
N GLY A 36 32.51 6.00 28.20
CA GLY A 36 31.96 7.17 27.51
C GLY A 36 31.53 6.85 26.08
N THR A 37 30.31 7.24 25.75
CA THR A 37 29.83 7.32 24.37
C THR A 37 29.09 8.63 24.21
N ASN A 38 29.58 9.46 23.29
CA ASN A 38 28.90 10.65 22.80
C ASN A 38 27.40 10.36 22.61
N PRO A 39 26.49 11.23 23.08
CA PRO A 39 25.08 11.05 22.79
C PRO A 39 24.89 11.24 21.28
N VAL A 40 24.70 10.13 20.56
CA VAL A 40 24.02 10.19 19.27
C VAL A 40 22.61 10.68 19.60
N PRO A 41 22.16 11.83 19.06
CA PRO A 41 20.83 12.30 19.36
C PRO A 41 19.85 11.26 18.84
N GLU A 42 19.09 10.71 19.78
CA GLU A 42 17.83 10.02 19.56
C GLU A 42 16.98 10.94 18.70
N ALA A 43 17.07 10.74 17.38
CA ALA A 43 16.39 11.54 16.40
C ALA A 43 14.90 11.43 16.71
N ALA A 44 14.38 12.53 17.26
CA ALA A 44 13.02 12.70 17.70
C ALA A 44 12.05 12.06 16.70
N ILE A 45 11.43 10.95 17.09
CA ILE A 45 10.17 10.52 16.50
C ILE A 45 9.16 11.58 16.94
N THR A 46 9.15 12.70 16.23
CA THR A 46 8.09 13.69 16.36
C THR A 46 6.84 13.00 15.89
N ALA A 47 5.88 12.79 16.79
CA ALA A 47 4.55 12.33 16.45
C ALA A 47 4.00 13.28 15.36
N GLN A 48 3.97 12.81 14.12
CA GLN A 48 3.44 13.60 13.01
C GLN A 48 1.95 13.84 13.27
N LYS A 49 1.53 15.11 13.22
CA LYS A 49 0.13 15.51 13.36
C LYS A 49 -0.73 14.66 12.42
N ALA A 50 -1.79 14.06 12.97
CA ALA A 50 -2.71 13.24 12.18
C ALA A 50 -3.22 14.03 10.97
N PRO A 51 -3.26 13.43 9.77
CA PRO A 51 -3.74 14.10 8.58
C PRO A 51 -5.21 14.50 8.72
N ALA A 52 -5.63 15.54 8.00
CA ALA A 52 -7.05 15.85 7.85
C ALA A 52 -7.79 14.63 7.27
N ALA A 53 -9.06 14.44 7.62
CA ALA A 53 -9.83 13.27 7.18
C ALA A 53 -9.84 13.11 5.64
N SER A 54 -9.90 14.22 4.89
CA SER A 54 -9.84 14.24 3.42
C SER A 54 -8.48 13.83 2.84
N LEU A 55 -7.42 13.81 3.64
CA LEU A 55 -6.07 13.40 3.26
C LEU A 55 -5.63 12.13 4.02
N THR A 56 -6.58 11.41 4.59
CA THR A 56 -6.29 10.19 5.37
C THR A 56 -6.41 8.95 4.50
N ILE A 57 -5.46 8.04 4.68
CA ILE A 57 -5.51 6.66 4.19
C ILE A 57 -5.90 5.77 5.37
N SER A 58 -7.02 5.06 5.25
CA SER A 58 -7.54 4.12 6.25
C SER A 58 -7.70 2.74 5.64
N ASP A 59 -7.95 1.73 6.47
CA ASP A 59 -8.27 0.38 6.02
C ASP A 59 -9.64 0.28 5.31
N ARG A 60 -10.41 1.37 5.31
CA ARG A 60 -11.68 1.49 4.60
C ARG A 60 -11.63 2.37 3.36
N GLY A 61 -10.54 3.10 3.13
CA GLY A 61 -10.53 4.06 2.01
C GLY A 61 -9.38 5.06 1.98
N ILE A 62 -9.42 5.92 0.97
CA ILE A 62 -8.47 7.01 0.72
C ILE A 62 -9.28 8.31 0.54
N GLY A 63 -9.11 9.26 1.46
CA GLY A 63 -9.93 10.47 1.49
C GLY A 63 -11.42 10.13 1.61
N GLU A 64 -12.24 10.71 0.74
CA GLU A 64 -13.68 10.45 0.70
C GLU A 64 -14.06 9.11 0.02
N ALA A 65 -13.14 8.49 -0.72
CA ALA A 65 -13.40 7.21 -1.37
C ALA A 65 -13.26 6.05 -0.40
N LYS A 66 -14.22 5.13 -0.41
CA LYS A 66 -14.23 3.93 0.42
C LYS A 66 -14.32 2.68 -0.43
N VAL A 67 -13.58 1.65 -0.05
CA VAL A 67 -13.79 0.31 -0.61
C VAL A 67 -15.16 -0.20 -0.14
N GLY A 68 -15.88 -0.89 -1.03
CA GLY A 68 -17.23 -1.41 -0.78
C GLY A 68 -18.39 -0.47 -1.14
N MET A 69 -18.14 0.80 -1.43
CA MET A 69 -19.16 1.71 -1.97
C MET A 69 -19.16 1.70 -3.51
N THR A 70 -20.23 2.17 -4.15
CA THR A 70 -20.28 2.22 -5.62
C THR A 70 -19.59 3.46 -6.19
N LEU A 71 -19.20 3.39 -7.47
CA LEU A 71 -18.66 4.56 -8.19
C LEU A 71 -19.66 5.73 -8.19
N GLY A 72 -20.96 5.46 -8.37
CA GLY A 72 -22.00 6.49 -8.33
C GLY A 72 -22.13 7.16 -6.96
N GLN A 73 -22.00 6.39 -5.87
CA GLN A 73 -21.95 6.95 -4.52
C GLN A 73 -20.74 7.87 -4.33
N LEU A 74 -19.56 7.50 -4.87
CA LEU A 74 -18.39 8.37 -4.86
C LEU A 74 -18.61 9.67 -5.63
N LYS A 75 -19.10 9.57 -6.88
CA LYS A 75 -19.40 10.73 -7.72
C LYS A 75 -20.35 11.70 -7.02
N LYS A 76 -21.41 11.17 -6.40
CA LYS A 76 -22.36 11.97 -5.61
C LYS A 76 -21.70 12.65 -4.42
N ALA A 77 -20.83 11.94 -3.69
CA ALA A 77 -20.14 12.49 -2.52
C ALA A 77 -19.13 13.59 -2.87
N LEU A 78 -18.43 13.48 -4.01
CA LEU A 78 -17.47 14.49 -4.45
C LEU A 78 -18.13 15.68 -5.18
N GLY A 79 -19.31 15.47 -5.78
CA GLY A 79 -20.00 16.46 -6.56
C GLY A 79 -19.17 16.97 -7.75
N THR A 80 -19.40 18.22 -8.13
CA THR A 80 -18.73 18.88 -9.27
C THR A 80 -17.28 19.29 -8.99
N THR A 81 -16.80 19.12 -7.75
CA THR A 81 -15.43 19.51 -7.36
C THR A 81 -14.37 18.52 -7.86
N ALA A 82 -14.77 17.31 -8.22
CA ALA A 82 -13.87 16.26 -8.69
C ALA A 82 -14.07 15.94 -10.17
N GLN A 83 -12.97 15.59 -10.83
CA GLN A 83 -12.95 15.07 -12.19
C GLN A 83 -12.60 13.59 -12.15
N PHE A 84 -13.24 12.82 -13.02
CA PHE A 84 -13.02 11.38 -13.17
C PHE A 84 -12.51 11.13 -14.57
N LYS A 85 -11.25 10.69 -14.69
CA LYS A 85 -10.60 10.41 -15.97
C LYS A 85 -10.19 8.94 -16.03
N VAL A 86 -10.59 8.25 -17.08
CA VAL A 86 -10.12 6.88 -17.34
C VAL A 86 -8.63 6.91 -17.70
N GLU A 87 -7.87 6.02 -17.07
CA GLU A 87 -6.48 5.72 -17.37
C GLU A 87 -6.43 4.25 -17.82
N SER A 88 -6.26 4.02 -19.12
CA SER A 88 -6.23 2.68 -19.72
C SER A 88 -5.12 2.62 -20.78
N PRO A 89 -4.11 1.76 -20.61
CA PRO A 89 -3.85 0.94 -19.41
C PRO A 89 -3.30 1.76 -18.23
N LEU A 90 -3.59 1.36 -16.98
CA LEU A 90 -2.81 1.79 -15.82
C LEU A 90 -1.60 0.85 -15.59
N MET A 91 -1.84 -0.44 -15.76
CA MET A 91 -0.88 -1.54 -15.67
C MET A 91 -1.44 -2.71 -16.49
N VAL A 92 -0.65 -3.74 -16.79
CA VAL A 92 -1.03 -4.81 -17.76
C VAL A 92 -2.45 -5.35 -17.53
N ASP A 93 -2.74 -5.79 -16.29
CA ASP A 93 -4.04 -6.38 -15.95
C ASP A 93 -5.09 -5.39 -15.43
N PHE A 94 -4.75 -4.11 -15.27
CA PHE A 94 -5.66 -3.14 -14.66
C PHE A 94 -5.71 -1.80 -15.37
N ASP A 95 -6.94 -1.31 -15.47
CA ASP A 95 -7.25 0.08 -15.79
C ASP A 95 -7.53 0.84 -14.49
N ALA A 96 -7.66 2.17 -14.61
CA ALA A 96 -8.11 2.99 -13.51
C ALA A 96 -9.04 4.13 -13.91
N VAL A 97 -9.73 4.66 -12.90
CA VAL A 97 -10.32 5.99 -12.95
C VAL A 97 -9.53 6.86 -11.99
N ALA A 98 -8.77 7.80 -12.53
CA ALA A 98 -8.12 8.86 -11.77
C ALA A 98 -9.17 9.86 -11.28
N VAL A 99 -9.17 10.10 -9.98
CA VAL A 99 -10.02 11.08 -9.31
C VAL A 99 -9.16 12.28 -9.00
N SER A 100 -9.46 13.42 -9.62
CA SER A 100 -8.67 14.64 -9.52
C SER A 100 -9.47 15.79 -8.93
N ARG A 101 -8.80 16.66 -8.18
CA ARG A 101 -9.34 17.95 -7.71
C ARG A 101 -8.34 19.05 -8.06
N SER A 102 -8.84 20.16 -8.60
CA SER A 102 -7.99 21.30 -9.04
C SER A 102 -6.80 20.86 -9.91
N GLY A 103 -7.06 19.96 -10.87
CA GLY A 103 -6.06 19.45 -11.81
C GLY A 103 -5.04 18.45 -11.23
N LYS A 104 -5.13 18.09 -9.94
CA LYS A 104 -4.22 17.14 -9.30
C LYS A 104 -4.92 15.82 -8.99
N VAL A 105 -4.31 14.70 -9.39
CA VAL A 105 -4.78 13.36 -9.04
C VAL A 105 -4.67 13.18 -7.52
N GLN A 106 -5.78 12.78 -6.92
CA GLN A 106 -5.90 12.52 -5.49
C GLN A 106 -5.66 11.02 -5.22
N TYR A 107 -6.36 10.18 -5.96
CA TYR A 107 -6.29 8.74 -5.91
C TYR A 107 -6.89 8.14 -7.19
N ARG A 108 -6.71 6.83 -7.36
CA ARG A 108 -7.18 6.04 -8.48
C ARG A 108 -8.07 4.91 -7.97
N ILE A 109 -9.16 4.67 -8.68
CA ILE A 109 -10.00 3.49 -8.53
C ILE A 109 -9.46 2.46 -9.52
N ILE A 110 -8.94 1.34 -9.04
CA ILE A 110 -8.34 0.31 -9.89
C ILE A 110 -9.39 -0.76 -10.19
N TYR A 111 -9.45 -1.19 -11.44
CA TYR A 111 -10.37 -2.24 -11.90
C TYR A 111 -9.72 -3.06 -13.03
N ALA A 112 -10.28 -4.24 -13.31
CA ALA A 112 -9.74 -5.15 -14.32
C ALA A 112 -9.70 -4.48 -15.71
N ALA A 113 -8.58 -4.66 -16.42
CA ALA A 113 -8.39 -4.09 -17.74
C ALA A 113 -9.47 -4.51 -18.74
N GLY A 114 -9.85 -3.61 -19.64
CA GLY A 114 -10.84 -3.86 -20.68
C GLY A 114 -12.30 -3.88 -20.18
N THR A 115 -12.53 -3.58 -18.90
CA THR A 115 -13.88 -3.44 -18.36
C THR A 115 -14.34 -1.99 -18.39
N LYS A 116 -15.65 -1.78 -18.56
CA LYS A 116 -16.25 -0.44 -18.52
C LYS A 116 -16.94 -0.24 -17.17
N LEU A 117 -16.28 0.51 -16.28
CA LEU A 117 -16.80 0.82 -14.95
C LEU A 117 -18.11 1.62 -15.02
N LYS A 118 -19.13 1.16 -14.30
CA LYS A 118 -20.47 1.75 -14.19
C LYS A 118 -20.68 2.34 -12.80
N ASP A 119 -21.64 3.24 -12.67
CA ASP A 119 -21.97 3.87 -11.38
C ASP A 119 -22.49 2.88 -10.32
N THR A 120 -22.99 1.72 -10.75
CA THR A 120 -23.41 0.62 -9.88
C THR A 120 -22.25 -0.25 -9.39
N ASP A 121 -21.08 -0.16 -10.02
CA ASP A 121 -19.97 -1.06 -9.73
C ASP A 121 -19.31 -0.68 -8.40
N ILE A 122 -18.96 -1.71 -7.63
CA ILE A 122 -18.36 -1.58 -6.32
C ILE A 122 -16.86 -1.27 -6.47
N ILE A 123 -16.40 -0.29 -5.70
CA ILE A 123 -14.98 0.03 -5.59
C ILE A 123 -14.31 -1.05 -4.74
N GLU A 124 -13.42 -1.82 -5.33
CA GLU A 124 -12.68 -2.90 -4.64
C GLU A 124 -11.26 -2.50 -4.25
N ILE A 125 -10.61 -1.67 -5.07
CA ILE A 125 -9.22 -1.26 -4.88
C ILE A 125 -9.09 0.25 -5.11
N LEU A 126 -8.48 0.92 -4.14
CA LEU A 126 -8.07 2.32 -4.22
C LEU A 126 -6.55 2.40 -4.16
N MET A 127 -5.95 3.31 -4.91
CA MET A 127 -4.51 3.57 -4.90
C MET A 127 -4.24 5.06 -4.84
N THR A 128 -3.24 5.48 -4.08
CA THR A 128 -2.70 6.84 -4.16
C THR A 128 -1.17 6.82 -4.16
N ASP A 129 -0.59 7.62 -5.05
CA ASP A 129 0.81 8.03 -5.10
C ASP A 129 0.97 9.50 -4.67
N ASN A 130 -0.12 10.16 -4.27
CA ASN A 130 -0.11 11.55 -3.87
C ASN A 130 0.51 11.72 -2.47
N PRO A 131 1.62 12.47 -2.33
CA PRO A 131 2.34 12.60 -1.06
C PRO A 131 1.55 13.33 0.03
N ASN A 132 0.45 14.00 -0.30
CA ASN A 132 -0.40 14.64 0.71
C ASN A 132 -1.21 13.64 1.54
N TYR A 133 -1.42 12.42 1.04
CA TYR A 133 -2.22 11.40 1.70
C TYR A 133 -1.36 10.57 2.65
N LYS A 134 -1.78 10.47 3.92
CA LYS A 134 -1.06 9.70 4.95
C LYS A 134 -2.01 8.79 5.72
N THR A 135 -1.49 7.68 6.23
CA THR A 135 -2.17 6.88 7.24
C THR A 135 -2.32 7.66 8.55
N ALA A 136 -3.13 7.15 9.50
CA ALA A 136 -3.30 7.77 10.81
C ALA A 136 -1.99 8.00 11.58
N LYS A 137 -0.96 7.18 11.35
CA LYS A 137 0.38 7.35 11.94
C LYS A 137 1.36 8.14 11.05
N GLY A 138 0.89 8.80 9.99
CA GLY A 138 1.72 9.66 9.14
C GLY A 138 2.49 8.96 8.01
N VAL A 139 2.36 7.63 7.85
CA VAL A 139 3.03 6.88 6.76
C VAL A 139 2.24 6.99 5.45
N GLY A 140 2.90 7.25 4.31
CA GLY A 140 2.24 7.34 3.00
C GLY A 140 3.25 7.58 1.86
N PRO A 141 2.77 7.90 0.63
CA PRO A 141 3.64 8.10 -0.52
C PRO A 141 4.72 9.15 -0.28
N GLY A 142 5.90 8.91 -0.87
CA GLY A 142 7.12 9.72 -0.75
C GLY A 142 7.93 9.50 0.54
N MET A 143 7.41 8.79 1.54
CA MET A 143 8.16 8.51 2.77
C MET A 143 9.27 7.47 2.53
N LYS A 144 10.46 7.67 3.10
CA LYS A 144 11.56 6.67 3.03
C LYS A 144 11.17 5.41 3.82
N LEU A 145 11.55 4.23 3.33
CA LEU A 145 11.26 2.97 4.03
C LEU A 145 11.84 2.95 5.45
N LYS A 146 13.05 3.49 5.64
CA LYS A 146 13.67 3.62 6.97
C LYS A 146 12.84 4.47 7.95
N GLN A 147 12.14 5.50 7.46
CA GLN A 147 11.24 6.31 8.30
C GLN A 147 9.96 5.55 8.62
N ALA A 148 9.41 4.83 7.64
CA ALA A 148 8.25 3.97 7.86
C ALA A 148 8.55 2.83 8.85
N GLU A 149 9.76 2.26 8.82
CA GLU A 149 10.20 1.26 9.80
C GLU A 149 10.20 1.79 11.23
N ALA A 150 10.54 3.05 11.45
CA ALA A 150 10.49 3.67 12.78
C ALA A 150 9.04 3.75 13.33
N ILE A 151 8.02 3.68 12.46
CA ILE A 151 6.60 3.80 12.82
C ILE A 151 5.89 2.44 12.86
N TYR A 152 6.14 1.60 11.86
CA TYR A 152 5.48 0.30 11.69
C TYR A 152 6.42 -0.89 11.91
N GLY A 153 7.64 -0.68 12.38
CA GLY A 153 8.60 -1.75 12.60
C GLY A 153 9.21 -2.29 11.30
N LYS A 154 10.04 -3.32 11.43
CA LYS A 154 10.87 -3.87 10.36
C LYS A 154 10.09 -4.14 9.06
N ALA A 155 10.66 -3.72 7.94
CA ALA A 155 10.16 -3.91 6.60
C ALA A 155 10.63 -5.27 6.03
N THR A 156 9.70 -5.95 5.37
CA THR A 156 9.96 -7.13 4.55
C THR A 156 9.44 -6.85 3.15
N LEU A 157 10.34 -6.85 2.17
CA LEU A 157 10.01 -6.63 0.77
C LEU A 157 9.94 -7.97 0.06
N SER A 158 9.01 -8.10 -0.88
CA SER A 158 8.86 -9.30 -1.68
C SER A 158 8.36 -8.99 -3.09
N TYR A 159 8.71 -9.85 -4.04
CA TYR A 159 8.07 -9.91 -5.36
C TYR A 159 7.92 -11.38 -5.81
N HIS A 160 7.05 -11.60 -6.79
CA HIS A 160 6.84 -12.90 -7.43
C HIS A 160 6.97 -12.78 -8.94
N VAL A 161 7.66 -13.70 -9.59
CA VAL A 161 7.85 -13.68 -11.05
C VAL A 161 6.52 -13.82 -11.81
N ASP A 162 5.63 -14.71 -11.35
CA ASP A 162 4.30 -14.92 -11.93
C ASP A 162 3.34 -13.73 -11.75
N ASN A 163 3.64 -12.80 -10.83
CA ASN A 163 2.85 -11.59 -10.60
C ASN A 163 3.56 -10.36 -11.19
N GLU A 164 4.10 -10.53 -12.41
CA GLU A 164 4.76 -9.47 -13.18
C GLU A 164 5.90 -8.76 -12.40
N MET A 165 6.55 -9.49 -11.49
CA MET A 165 7.59 -8.96 -10.62
C MET A 165 7.17 -7.71 -9.82
N ARG A 166 5.88 -7.58 -9.47
CA ARG A 166 5.40 -6.46 -8.66
C ARG A 166 5.92 -6.58 -7.24
N GLU A 167 6.72 -5.61 -6.83
CA GLU A 167 7.28 -5.56 -5.49
C GLU A 167 6.30 -4.90 -4.50
N ASN A 168 6.21 -5.47 -3.30
CA ASN A 168 5.47 -4.92 -2.17
C ASN A 168 6.35 -4.88 -0.92
N VAL A 169 5.96 -4.04 0.05
CA VAL A 169 6.56 -4.03 1.39
C VAL A 169 5.48 -4.27 2.44
N VAL A 170 5.80 -5.14 3.40
CA VAL A 170 5.01 -5.40 4.61
C VAL A 170 5.83 -4.99 5.82
N PHE A 171 5.22 -4.27 6.75
CA PHE A 171 5.84 -3.87 8.00
C PHE A 171 5.36 -4.74 9.16
N ALA A 172 6.22 -5.00 10.15
CA ALA A 172 5.92 -5.86 11.30
C ALA A 172 4.62 -5.47 12.04
N ASN A 173 4.39 -4.17 12.20
CA ASN A 173 3.21 -3.58 12.85
C ASN A 173 2.32 -2.86 11.83
N GLN A 174 2.16 -3.44 10.64
CA GLN A 174 1.30 -2.88 9.59
C GLN A 174 -0.15 -2.74 10.12
N PRO A 175 -0.81 -1.59 9.93
CA PRO A 175 -2.10 -1.29 10.57
C PRO A 175 -3.25 -2.21 10.12
N SER A 176 -3.17 -2.79 8.92
CA SER A 176 -4.17 -3.73 8.40
C SER A 176 -3.62 -4.50 7.21
N LYS A 177 -4.07 -5.74 7.01
CA LYS A 177 -3.79 -6.56 5.81
C LYS A 177 -4.45 -6.01 4.53
N LYS A 178 -5.34 -5.01 4.68
CA LYS A 178 -5.98 -4.29 3.57
C LYS A 178 -5.06 -3.26 2.92
N PHE A 179 -3.97 -2.87 3.59
CA PHE A 179 -2.96 -2.02 2.99
C PHE A 179 -1.98 -2.85 2.17
N LEU A 180 -1.62 -2.32 1.00
CA LEU A 180 -0.47 -2.77 0.23
C LEU A 180 0.40 -1.55 -0.06
N PHE A 181 1.63 -1.58 0.45
CA PHE A 181 2.62 -0.54 0.18
C PHE A 181 3.49 -0.99 -0.99
N VAL A 182 3.59 -0.15 -2.01
CA VAL A 182 4.45 -0.39 -3.16
C VAL A 182 5.72 0.43 -2.98
N PRO A 183 6.90 -0.19 -2.84
CA PRO A 183 8.15 0.53 -2.72
C PRO A 183 8.71 0.92 -4.10
N GLN A 184 9.65 1.86 -4.13
CA GLN A 184 10.47 2.21 -5.30
C GLN A 184 11.84 2.68 -4.80
N ALA A 185 12.87 2.45 -5.61
CA ALA A 185 14.17 3.11 -5.46
C ALA A 185 14.62 3.64 -6.83
N ASP A 186 14.97 4.92 -6.89
CA ASP A 186 15.34 5.57 -8.16
C ASP A 186 16.59 4.91 -8.76
N GLY A 187 16.55 4.69 -10.07
CA GLY A 187 17.63 4.03 -10.82
C GLY A 187 17.76 2.53 -10.56
N LYS A 188 16.78 1.89 -9.90
CA LYS A 188 16.77 0.46 -9.60
C LYS A 188 15.45 -0.16 -10.05
N GLN A 189 15.51 -1.42 -10.46
CA GLN A 189 14.31 -2.21 -10.76
C GLN A 189 13.49 -2.47 -9.50
N PHE A 190 14.16 -2.76 -8.38
CA PHE A 190 13.54 -3.03 -7.09
C PHE A 190 14.12 -2.13 -5.99
N ALA A 191 13.28 -1.81 -5.01
CA ALA A 191 13.70 -1.21 -3.76
C ALA A 191 14.41 -2.22 -2.85
N GLY A 192 14.03 -3.50 -2.91
CA GLY A 192 14.69 -4.57 -2.17
C GLY A 192 16.04 -4.96 -2.77
N VAL A 193 16.95 -5.40 -1.91
CA VAL A 193 18.20 -6.06 -2.30
C VAL A 193 18.01 -7.56 -2.13
N TYR A 194 17.79 -8.25 -3.25
CA TYR A 194 17.44 -9.67 -3.26
C TYR A 194 18.66 -10.54 -3.54
N GLY A 195 18.71 -11.67 -2.82
CA GLY A 195 19.57 -12.80 -3.18
C GLY A 195 18.85 -13.76 -4.12
N LYS A 196 19.29 -15.01 -4.14
CA LYS A 196 18.59 -16.08 -4.85
C LYS A 196 17.25 -16.37 -4.17
N GLY A 197 16.16 -16.31 -4.92
CA GLY A 197 14.83 -16.72 -4.49
C GLY A 197 14.60 -18.21 -4.63
N GLN A 198 13.44 -18.69 -4.17
CA GLN A 198 13.00 -20.08 -4.32
C GLN A 198 11.63 -20.10 -5.00
N GLY A 199 11.45 -20.96 -5.99
CA GLY A 199 10.15 -21.16 -6.66
C GLY A 199 9.55 -19.89 -7.28
N GLY A 200 10.38 -18.96 -7.76
CA GLY A 200 9.90 -17.70 -8.35
C GLY A 200 9.47 -16.62 -7.33
N PHE A 201 9.54 -16.92 -6.04
CA PHE A 201 9.29 -15.98 -4.95
C PHE A 201 10.61 -15.47 -4.35
N PHE A 202 10.68 -14.15 -4.16
CA PHE A 202 11.85 -13.47 -3.64
C PHE A 202 11.45 -12.60 -2.47
N GLN A 203 12.18 -12.70 -1.36
CA GLN A 203 11.93 -11.92 -0.15
C GLN A 203 13.24 -11.40 0.43
N THR A 204 13.21 -10.20 1.02
CA THR A 204 14.37 -9.59 1.67
C THR A 204 13.95 -8.63 2.78
N ASN A 205 14.86 -8.42 3.74
CA ASN A 205 14.78 -7.34 4.73
C ASN A 205 15.83 -6.24 4.47
N LYS A 206 16.55 -6.32 3.36
CA LYS A 206 17.52 -5.32 2.91
C LYS A 206 16.91 -4.53 1.76
N TYR A 207 17.08 -3.22 1.76
CA TYR A 207 16.56 -2.34 0.73
C TYR A 207 17.55 -1.21 0.44
N GLN A 208 17.41 -0.59 -0.73
CA GLN A 208 18.26 0.53 -1.17
C GLN A 208 18.12 1.71 -0.20
N ALA A 209 19.20 2.45 0.05
CA ALA A 209 19.18 3.58 0.99
C ALA A 209 18.21 4.71 0.60
N ASN A 210 17.92 4.85 -0.70
CA ASN A 210 16.97 5.80 -1.26
C ASN A 210 15.54 5.21 -1.45
N ALA A 211 15.26 4.01 -0.94
CA ALA A 211 13.95 3.40 -1.09
C ALA A 211 12.84 4.21 -0.39
N VAL A 212 11.76 4.46 -1.12
CA VAL A 212 10.57 5.18 -0.67
C VAL A 212 9.31 4.37 -0.90
N ILE A 213 8.22 4.74 -0.21
CA ILE A 213 6.87 4.30 -0.55
C ILE A 213 6.44 5.07 -1.81
N LYS A 214 6.34 4.37 -2.95
CA LYS A 214 5.84 4.93 -4.21
C LYS A 214 4.35 5.21 -4.13
N SER A 215 3.59 4.22 -3.65
CA SER A 215 2.14 4.30 -3.56
C SER A 215 1.61 3.41 -2.45
N VAL A 216 0.38 3.71 -2.03
CA VAL A 216 -0.37 2.91 -1.07
C VAL A 216 -1.68 2.49 -1.72
N MET A 217 -2.00 1.21 -1.63
CA MET A 217 -3.29 0.67 -2.03
C MET A 217 -4.12 0.24 -0.81
N VAL A 218 -5.43 0.39 -0.92
CA VAL A 218 -6.42 -0.11 0.03
C VAL A 218 -7.37 -1.01 -0.73
N ARG A 219 -7.53 -2.26 -0.27
CA ARG A 219 -8.45 -3.25 -0.86
C ARG A 219 -9.60 -3.60 0.08
N LYS A 220 -10.72 -4.02 -0.51
CA LYS A 220 -11.94 -4.45 0.20
C LYS A 220 -11.66 -5.58 1.20
#